data_AF-A0A2H9MR24-F1
#
_entry.id   AF-A0A2H9MR24-F1
#
_cell.length_a   1.000
_cell.length_b   1.000
_cell.length_c   1.000
_cell.angle_alpha   90.00
_cell.angle_beta   90.00
_cell.angle_gamma   90.00
#
_symmetry.space_group_name_H-M   'P 1'
#
loop_
_entity.id
_entity.type
_entity.pdbx_description
1 polymer ?
#
loop_
_entity_poly.entity_id
_entity_poly.type
_entity_poly.pdbx_seq_one_letter_code
_entity_poly.pdbx_strand_id
1 'polypeptide(L)' 'MAYCIGKCREYKATKPTQIGRYAAGQKRCNYCEVFVDYEGITCPCCNRQLRCLPRSRKGKEKYLEQIIR' A
#
# COMPACT_ATOMS: atom_id res chain seq x y z
N MET A 1 20.71 9.95 1.52
CA MET A 1 20.66 8.70 0.71
C MET A 1 19.42 7.91 1.14
N ALA A 2 18.40 7.76 0.29
CA ALA A 2 17.18 7.03 0.65
C ALA A 2 17.19 5.61 0.04
N TYR A 3 17.91 4.70 0.70
CA TYR A 3 17.93 3.27 0.39
C TYR A 3 17.02 2.52 1.37
N CYS A 4 16.57 1.31 1.03
CA CYS A 4 15.73 0.58 1.96
C CYS A 4 16.59 -0.16 3.01
N ILE A 5 16.41 0.22 4.27
CA ILE A 5 16.99 -0.39 5.48
C ILE A 5 16.25 -1.65 5.98
N GLY A 6 15.25 -2.17 5.27
CA GLY A 6 14.48 -3.37 5.64
C GLY A 6 13.31 -3.19 6.61
N LYS A 7 13.20 -2.06 7.32
CA LYS A 7 12.16 -1.80 8.36
C LYS A 7 10.71 -1.95 7.88
N CYS A 8 10.43 -1.76 6.59
CA CYS A 8 9.08 -1.95 6.03
C CYS A 8 8.58 -3.40 6.07
N ARG A 9 9.47 -4.38 6.31
CA ARG A 9 9.09 -5.80 6.41
C ARG A 9 8.34 -6.11 7.70
N GLU A 10 8.58 -5.35 8.77
CA GLU A 10 7.88 -5.49 10.05
C GLU A 10 6.42 -5.07 9.93
N TYR A 11 6.13 -4.08 9.08
CA TYR A 11 4.79 -3.58 8.80
C TYR A 11 4.13 -4.28 7.60
N LYS A 12 4.71 -5.38 7.11
CA LYS A 12 4.24 -6.03 5.87
C LYS A 12 2.82 -6.56 6.07
N ALA A 13 1.90 -6.07 5.24
CA ALA A 13 0.51 -6.50 5.28
C ALA A 13 0.31 -7.84 4.58
N THR A 14 -0.49 -8.71 5.19
CA THR A 14 -0.93 -9.97 4.59
C THR A 14 -1.95 -9.72 3.49
N LYS A 15 -1.99 -10.57 2.46
CA LYS A 15 -3.00 -10.44 1.39
C LYS A 15 -4.40 -10.68 1.99
N PRO A 16 -5.34 -9.73 1.86
CA PRO A 16 -6.72 -9.93 2.27
C PRO A 16 -7.43 -10.91 1.31
N THR A 17 -8.36 -11.70 1.86
CA THR A 17 -9.03 -12.78 1.12
C THR A 17 -10.24 -12.29 0.32
N GLN A 18 -11.02 -11.36 0.88
CA GLN A 18 -12.32 -10.96 0.31
C GLN A 18 -12.32 -9.58 -0.37
N ILE A 19 -11.46 -8.67 0.09
CA ILE A 19 -11.38 -7.29 -0.39
C ILE A 19 -10.05 -7.01 -1.08
N GLY A 20 -10.00 -5.99 -1.92
CA GLY A 20 -8.75 -5.53 -2.53
C GLY A 20 -7.80 -4.94 -1.47
N ARG A 21 -6.49 -5.04 -1.70
CA ARG A 21 -5.47 -4.52 -0.76
C ARG A 21 -5.69 -3.04 -0.40
N TYR A 22 -5.94 -2.20 -1.40
CA TYR A 22 -6.21 -0.78 -1.18
C TYR A 22 -7.53 -0.53 -0.46
N ALA A 23 -8.57 -1.32 -0.75
CA ALA A 23 -9.85 -1.25 -0.05
C ALA A 23 -9.72 -1.68 1.43
N ALA A 24 -8.79 -2.60 1.72
CA ALA A 24 -8.40 -2.99 3.07
C ALA A 24 -7.55 -1.94 3.82
N GLY A 25 -7.30 -0.76 3.23
CA GLY A 25 -6.44 0.28 3.82
C GLY A 25 -4.93 0.03 3.67
N GLN A 26 -4.52 -1.07 3.03
CA GLN A 26 -3.10 -1.39 2.85
C GLN A 26 -2.46 -0.44 1.83
N LYS A 27 -1.28 0.05 2.16
CA LYS A 27 -0.56 1.02 1.33
C LYS A 27 0.66 0.36 0.70
N ARG A 28 0.99 0.71 -0.56
CA ARG A 28 2.16 0.15 -1.25
C ARG A 28 3.33 1.13 -1.29
N CYS A 29 4.51 0.72 -0.85
CA CYS A 29 5.73 1.46 -1.15
C CYS A 29 6.18 1.18 -2.59
N ASN A 30 6.42 2.22 -3.39
CA ASN A 30 6.84 2.04 -4.79
C ASN A 30 8.29 1.63 -4.96
N TYR A 31 9.12 1.94 -3.98
CA TYR A 31 10.55 1.63 -4.02
C TYR A 31 10.85 0.28 -3.39
N CYS A 32 10.25 -0.01 -2.23
CA CYS A 32 10.43 -1.30 -1.55
C CYS A 32 9.49 -2.39 -2.09
N GLU A 33 8.50 -1.99 -2.91
CA GLU A 33 7.50 -2.87 -3.55
C GLU A 33 6.61 -3.70 -2.61
N VAL A 34 6.68 -3.42 -1.31
CA VAL A 34 5.86 -4.07 -0.28
C VAL A 34 4.55 -3.34 -0.04
N PHE A 35 3.53 -4.11 0.32
CA PHE A 35 2.32 -3.59 0.95
C PHE A 35 2.53 -3.55 2.45
N VAL A 36 2.21 -2.43 3.07
CA VAL A 36 2.36 -2.20 4.49
C VAL A 36 1.04 -1.74 5.09
N ASP A 37 0.82 -2.18 6.32
CA ASP A 37 -0.20 -1.63 7.20
C ASP A 37 0.51 -0.63 8.12
N TYR A 38 0.42 0.64 7.77
CA TYR A 38 1.12 1.72 8.46
C TYR A 38 0.27 2.97 8.44
N GLU A 39 0.08 3.59 9.60
CA GLU A 39 -0.77 4.77 9.75
C GLU A 39 -0.24 5.97 8.95
N GLY A 40 1.08 6.12 8.86
CA GLY A 40 1.73 7.21 8.13
C GLY A 40 1.53 7.17 6.60
N ILE A 41 1.81 8.30 5.96
CA ILE A 41 1.82 8.45 4.49
C ILE A 41 3.18 8.10 3.87
N THR A 42 4.19 7.87 4.69
CA THR A 42 5.58 7.69 4.27
C THR A 42 6.09 6.33 4.71
N CYS A 43 6.85 5.66 3.84
CA CYS A 43 7.41 4.35 4.15
C CYS A 43 8.44 4.48 5.29
N PRO A 44 8.33 3.69 6.38
CA PRO A 44 9.29 3.72 7.49
C PRO A 44 10.67 3.17 7.10
N CYS A 45 10.82 2.59 5.90
CA CYS A 45 12.09 2.08 5.38
C CYS A 45 12.89 3.14 4.61
N CYS A 46 12.25 3.72 3.59
CA CYS A 46 12.94 4.51 2.56
C CYS A 46 12.46 5.96 2.50
N ASN A 47 11.59 6.37 3.44
CA ASN A 47 10.98 7.69 3.53
C ASN A 47 10.32 8.18 2.22
N ARG A 48 9.91 7.26 1.35
CA ARG A 48 9.09 7.59 0.17
C ARG A 48 7.61 7.50 0.48
N GLN A 49 6.82 8.37 -0.16
CA GLN A 49 5.38 8.36 -0.01
C GLN A 49 4.77 7.02 -0.43
N LEU A 50 3.89 6.50 0.41
CA LEU A 50 3.14 5.27 0.18
C LEU A 50 1.98 5.55 -0.77
N ARG A 51 1.72 4.63 -1.69
CA ARG A 51 0.52 4.67 -2.53
C ARG A 51 -0.67 4.09 -1.78
N CYS A 52 -1.70 4.91 -1.60
CA CYS A 52 -3.01 4.50 -1.07
C CYS A 52 -4.00 4.11 -2.18
N LEU A 53 -3.69 4.41 -3.45
CA LEU A 53 -4.58 4.14 -4.57
C LEU A 53 -3.90 3.33 -5.69
N PRO A 54 -4.66 2.51 -6.43
CA PRO A 54 -4.19 1.86 -7.65
C PRO A 54 -3.71 2.85 -8.72
N ARG A 55 -2.73 2.44 -9.52
CA ARG A 55 -2.19 3.28 -10.62
C ARG A 55 -3.10 3.27 -11.85
N SER A 56 -3.64 2.10 -12.22
CA SER A 56 -4.41 1.91 -13.44
C SER A 56 -5.85 2.38 -13.29
N ARG A 57 -6.44 2.90 -14.38
CA ARG A 57 -7.85 3.29 -14.44
C ARG A 57 -8.77 2.14 -14.00
N LYS A 58 -8.60 0.96 -14.61
CA LYS A 58 -9.30 -0.29 -14.23
C LYS A 58 -9.15 -0.64 -12.75
N GLY A 59 -7.98 -0.39 -12.16
CA GLY A 59 -7.75 -0.63 -10.74
C GLY A 59 -8.51 0.35 -9.85
N LYS A 60 -8.57 1.63 -10.24
CA LYS A 60 -9.35 2.65 -9.55
C LYS A 60 -10.85 2.38 -9.63
N GLU A 61 -11.36 1.99 -10.79
CA GLU A 61 -12.77 1.60 -10.98
C GLU A 61 -13.16 0.49 -9.99
N LYS A 62 -12.39 -0.61 -9.95
CA LYS A 62 -12.62 -1.71 -9.00
C LYS A 62 -12.50 -1.31 -7.53
N TYR A 63 -11.60 -0.38 -7.22
CA TYR A 63 -11.45 0.14 -5.86
C TYR A 63 -12.68 0.95 -5.45
N LEU A 64 -13.19 1.81 -6.33
CA LEU A 64 -14.40 2.60 -6.08
C LEU A 64 -15.63 1.69 -5.94
N GLU A 65 -15.78 0.68 -6.81
CA GLU A 65 -16.85 -0.32 -6.70
C GLU A 65 -16.86 -1.06 -5.35
N GLN A 66 -15.68 -1.28 -4.74
CA GLN A 66 -15.56 -1.95 -3.44
C GLN A 66 -15.84 -1.02 -2.25
N ILE A 67 -15.65 0.29 -2.39
CA ILE A 67 -15.83 1.26 -1.30
C ILE A 67 -17.25 1.84 -1.25
N ILE A 68 -17.93 1.93 -2.39
CA ILE A 68 -19.26 2.56 -2.50
C ILE A 68 -20.39 1.59 -2.07
N ARG A 69 -20.07 0.31 -1.78
CA ARG A 69 -21.05 -0.72 -1.40
C ARG A 69 -21.32 -0.73 0.11
#